data_AF-A0A831P193-F1
#
_entry.id   AF-A0A831P193-F1
#
_cell.length_a   1.000
_cell.length_b   1.000
_cell.length_c   1.000
_cell.angle_alpha   90.00
_cell.angle_beta   90.00
_cell.angle_gamma   90.00
#
_symmetry.space_group_name_H-M   'P 1'
#
loop_
_entity.id
_entity.type
_entity.pdbx_description
1 polymer ?
#
loop_
_entity_poly.entity_id
_entity_poly.type
_entity_poly.pdbx_seq_one_letter_code
_entity_poly.pdbx_strand_id
1 'polypeptide(L)' 'MIHLFIDANIYLDFYRYTKDQRNRIFNAVTTNNQIYWIINDIDVKEFVKNIVEGYEHEIEEESLEKVYKLLPDLQNGLPF' A
#
# COMPACT_ATOMS: atom_id res chain seq x y z
N MET A 1 -10.08 38.09 7.36
CA MET A 1 -10.42 36.68 7.64
C MET A 1 -10.04 35.89 6.41
N ILE A 2 -8.97 35.08 6.47
CA ILE A 2 -8.47 34.32 5.32
C ILE A 2 -9.13 32.94 5.36
N HIS A 3 -9.97 32.63 4.38
CA HIS A 3 -10.45 31.27 4.16
C HIS A 3 -9.39 30.52 3.36
N LEU A 4 -8.65 29.64 4.03
CA LEU A 4 -7.72 28.72 3.37
C LEU A 4 -8.55 27.58 2.78
N PHE A 5 -8.78 27.61 1.47
CA PHE A 5 -9.28 26.46 0.73
C PHE A 5 -8.07 25.55 0.48
N ILE A 6 -7.98 24.46 1.24
CA ILE A 6 -6.96 23.44 1.01
C ILE A 6 -7.47 22.56 -0.13
N ASP A 7 -6.80 22.60 -1.28
CA ASP A 7 -7.05 21.69 -2.39
C ASP A 7 -6.90 20.23 -1.94
N ALA A 8 -7.77 19.33 -2.43
CA ALA A 8 -7.68 17.90 -2.12
C ALA A 8 -6.31 17.29 -2.49
N ASN A 9 -5.61 17.91 -3.44
CA ASN A 9 -4.24 17.54 -3.83
C ASN A 9 -3.21 17.83 -2.72
N ILE A 10 -3.39 18.92 -1.96
CA ILE A 10 -2.55 19.23 -0.79
C ILE A 10 -2.84 18.21 0.32
N TYR A 11 -4.11 17.83 0.52
CA TYR A 11 -4.47 16.74 1.44
C TYR A 11 -3.81 15.41 1.03
N LEU A 12 -3.81 15.04 -0.25
CA LEU A 12 -3.14 13.83 -0.74
C LEU A 12 -1.63 13.84 -0.51
N ASP A 13 -0.97 14.99 -0.69
CA ASP A 13 0.46 15.15 -0.40
C ASP A 13 0.77 15.01 1.11
N PHE A 14 -0.15 15.40 2.01
CA PHE A 14 -0.03 15.13 3.45
C PHE A 14 -0.14 13.64 3.80
N TYR A 15 -0.78 12.83 2.95
CA TYR A 15 -0.93 11.38 3.13
C TYR A 15 0.10 10.57 2.34
N ARG A 16 1.07 11.20 1.67
CA ARG A 16 2.21 10.47 1.10
C ARG A 16 3.01 9.86 2.24
N TYR A 17 2.91 8.54 2.37
CA TYR A 17 3.74 7.79 3.30
C TYR A 17 5.21 8.07 3.02
N THR A 18 6.02 8.22 4.06
CA THR A 18 7.48 8.15 3.91
C THR A 18 7.89 6.72 3.54
N LYS A 19 9.12 6.54 3.02
CA LYS A 19 9.69 5.21 2.79
C LYS A 19 9.61 4.33 4.04
N ASP A 20 9.96 4.87 5.20
CA ASP A 20 9.91 4.14 6.48
C ASP A 20 8.47 3.75 6.87
N GLN A 21 7.50 4.64 6.64
CA GLN A 21 6.09 4.33 6.89
C GLN A 21 5.57 3.25 5.95
N ARG A 22 5.92 3.30 4.65
CA ARG A 22 5.63 2.24 3.68
C ARG A 22 6.20 0.91 4.16
N ASN A 23 7.49 0.86 4.49
CA ASN A 23 8.15 -0.37 4.95
C ASN A 23 7.52 -0.94 6.22
N ARG A 24 7.08 -0.08 7.16
CA ARG A 24 6.35 -0.53 8.36
C ARG A 24 5.00 -1.14 8.02
N ILE A 25 4.26 -0.56 7.07
CA ILE A 25 2.99 -1.10 6.61
C ILE A 25 3.22 -2.44 5.90
N PHE A 26 4.23 -2.53 5.03
CA PHE A 26 4.60 -3.79 4.37
C PHE A 26 4.97 -4.90 5.35
N ASN A 27 5.79 -4.56 6.35
CA ASN A 27 6.13 -5.51 7.39
C ASN A 27 4.86 -5.96 8.16
N ALA A 28 3.93 -5.05 8.45
CA ALA A 28 2.68 -5.41 9.10
C ALA A 28 1.81 -6.33 8.23
N VAL A 29 1.69 -6.03 6.93
CA VAL A 29 0.95 -6.87 5.95
C VAL A 29 1.52 -8.28 5.86
N THR A 30 2.84 -8.40 5.87
CA THR A 30 3.53 -9.69 5.62
C THR A 30 3.78 -10.51 6.88
N THR A 31 3.80 -9.91 8.06
CA THR A 31 4.07 -10.61 9.34
C THR A 31 2.84 -10.79 10.22
N ASN A 32 1.75 -10.05 9.98
CA ASN A 32 0.55 -10.20 10.77
C ASN A 32 -0.32 -11.35 10.26
N ASN A 33 -0.36 -12.44 11.03
CA ASN A 33 -1.15 -13.62 10.69
C ASN A 33 -2.67 -13.37 10.58
N GLN A 34 -3.19 -12.28 11.16
CA GLN A 34 -4.60 -11.92 11.04
C GLN A 34 -4.96 -11.40 9.65
N ILE A 35 -3.99 -10.83 8.92
CA ILE A 35 -4.22 -10.26 7.59
C ILE A 35 -4.54 -11.36 6.57
N TYR A 36 -3.99 -12.58 6.72
CA TYR A 36 -4.33 -13.71 5.85
C TYR A 36 -5.83 -14.01 5.78
N TRP A 37 -6.60 -13.68 6.83
CA TRP A 37 -8.03 -13.96 6.89
C TRP A 37 -8.84 -12.96 6.05
N ILE A 38 -8.32 -11.74 5.86
CA ILE A 38 -8.99 -10.61 5.21
C ILE A 38 -8.33 -10.19 3.90
N ILE A 39 -7.21 -10.80 3.51
CA ILE A 39 -6.45 -10.42 2.30
C ILE A 39 -7.24 -10.61 0.99
N ASN A 40 -8.32 -11.41 1.03
CA ASN A 40 -9.22 -11.58 -0.09
C ASN A 40 -10.32 -10.51 -0.19
N ASP A 41 -10.47 -9.67 0.84
CA ASP A 41 -11.38 -8.53 0.82
C ASP A 41 -10.89 -7.49 -0.21
N ILE A 42 -11.80 -7.01 -1.05
CA ILE A 42 -11.46 -6.11 -2.16
C ILE A 42 -10.84 -4.81 -1.66
N ASP A 43 -11.34 -4.26 -0.55
CA ASP A 43 -10.86 -3.00 0.02
C ASP A 43 -9.43 -3.18 0.56
N VAL A 44 -9.14 -4.35 1.14
CA VAL A 44 -7.80 -4.69 1.64
C VAL A 44 -6.82 -4.88 0.48
N LYS A 45 -7.23 -5.54 -0.61
CA LYS A 45 -6.40 -5.70 -1.81
C LYS A 45 -6.05 -4.36 -2.43
N GLU A 46 -7.04 -3.49 -2.61
CA GLU A 46 -6.83 -2.16 -3.18
C GLU A 46 -5.95 -1.30 -2.28
N PHE A 47 -6.14 -1.35 -0.96
CA PHE A 47 -5.26 -0.66 -0.02
C PHE A 47 -3.80 -1.11 -0.16
N VAL A 48 -3.55 -2.42 -0.15
CA VAL A 48 -2.17 -2.94 -0.31
C VAL A 48 -1.60 -2.57 -1.67
N LYS A 49 -2.40 -2.68 -2.74
CA LYS A 49 -1.99 -2.26 -4.09
C LYS A 49 -1.53 -0.80 -4.13
N ASN A 50 -2.35 0.12 -3.60
CA ASN A 50 -2.06 1.56 -3.64
C ASN A 50 -0.80 1.96 -2.87
N ILE A 51 -0.32 1.11 -1.96
CA ILE A 51 0.92 1.34 -1.21
C ILE A 51 2.14 0.75 -1.94
N VAL A 52 1.95 -0.33 -2.70
CA VAL A 52 3.02 -0.98 -3.50
C VAL A 52 3.27 -0.24 -4.80
N GLU A 53 2.19 0.07 -5.52
CA GLU A 53 2.25 0.52 -6.91
C GLU A 53 3.00 1.84 -7.02
N GLY A 54 4.08 1.84 -7.81
CA GLY A 54 4.97 3.00 -8.01
C GLY A 54 6.04 3.19 -6.93
N TYR A 55 6.05 2.37 -5.87
CA TYR A 55 7.06 2.42 -4.80
C TYR A 55 7.85 1.11 -4.66
N GLU A 56 7.75 0.20 -5.62
CA GLU A 56 8.36 -1.14 -5.58
C GLU A 56 9.87 -1.07 -5.37
N HIS A 57 10.52 -0.07 -5.97
CA HIS A 57 11.95 0.18 -5.87
C HIS A 57 12.41 0.66 -4.48
N GLU A 58 11.48 1.09 -3.62
CA GLU A 58 11.77 1.52 -2.25
C GLU A 58 11.51 0.42 -1.20
N ILE A 59 10.87 -0.67 -1.61
CA ILE A 59 10.51 -1.79 -0.75
C ILE A 59 11.66 -2.81 -0.76
N GLU A 60 11.94 -3.40 0.40
CA GLU A 60 12.90 -4.49 0.49
C GLU A 60 12.43 -5.70 -0.33
N GLU A 61 13.31 -6.28 -1.14
CA GLU A 61 13.01 -7.38 -2.07
C GLU A 61 12.27 -8.55 -1.40
N GLU A 62 12.71 -8.95 -0.20
CA GLU A 62 12.07 -10.00 0.59
C GLU A 62 10.62 -9.66 0.97
N SER A 63 10.35 -8.40 1.32
CA SER A 63 9.01 -7.93 1.66
C SER A 63 8.13 -7.90 0.41
N LEU A 64 8.67 -7.49 -0.73
CA LEU A 64 7.97 -7.46 -1.99
C LEU A 64 7.59 -8.87 -2.47
N GLU A 65 8.49 -9.85 -2.33
CA GLU A 65 8.19 -11.25 -2.62
C GLU A 65 7.03 -11.79 -1.77
N LYS A 66 7.03 -11.48 -0.47
CA LYS A 66 5.95 -11.89 0.44
C LYS A 66 4.62 -11.27 0.03
N VAL A 67 4.61 -10.00 -0.36
CA VAL A 67 3.41 -9.33 -0.86
C VAL A 67 2.91 -9.98 -2.16
N TYR A 68 3.77 -10.32 -3.11
CA TYR A 68 3.34 -11.03 -4.33
C TYR A 68 2.84 -12.45 -4.07
N LYS A 69 3.38 -13.15 -3.07
CA LYS A 69 2.83 -14.44 -2.64
C LYS A 69 1.44 -14.30 -2.02
N LEU A 70 1.21 -13.21 -1.28
CA LEU A 70 -0.09 -12.89 -0.67
C LEU A 70 -1.12 -12.42 -1.70
N LEU A 71 -0.67 -11.67 -2.70
CA LEU A 71 -1.49 -11.01 -3.72
C LEU A 71 -0.86 -11.24 -5.11
N PRO A 72 -1.01 -12.45 -5.68
CA PRO A 72 -0.42 -12.78 -6.98
C PRO A 72 -0.97 -11.90 -8.11
N ASP A 73 -2.18 -11.35 -7.93
CA ASP A 73 -2.83 -10.48 -8.89
C ASP A 73 -2.13 -9.10 -9.03
N LEU A 74 -1.30 -8.69 -8.06
CA LEU A 74 -0.47 -7.48 -8.16
C LEU A 74 0.61 -7.60 -9.22
N GLN A 75 1.17 -8.81 -9.43
CA GLN A 75 2.27 -9.03 -10.37
C GLN A 75 1.82 -8.92 -11.84
N ASN A 76 0.53 -9.14 -12.10
CA ASN A 76 -0.01 -9.24 -13.46
C ASN A 76 -0.73 -7.99 -13.95
N GLY A 77 -0.69 -6.88 -13.20
CA GLY A 77 -1.40 -5.65 -13.56
C GLY A 77 -2.91 -5.90 -13.68
N LEU A 78 -3.61 -5.90 -12.54
CA LEU A 78 -5.02 -6.27 -12.41
C LEU A 78 -5.90 -5.96 -13.65
N PRO A 79 -6.52 -6.98 -14.28
CA PRO A 79 -7.67 -6.79 -15.13
C PRO A 79 -8.93 -6.76 -14.27
N PHE A 80 -9.52 -5.57 -14.11
CA PHE A 80 -10.93 -5.40 -13.75
C PHE A 80 -11.58 -4.48 -14.76
#